data_AF-A0A934WZL8-F1
#
_entry.id   AF-A0A934WZL8-F1
#
_cell.length_a   1.000
_cell.length_b   1.000
_cell.length_c   1.000
_cell.angle_alpha   90.00
_cell.angle_beta   90.00
_cell.angle_gamma   90.00
#
_symmetry.space_group_name_H-M   'P 1'
#
loop_
_entity.id
_entity.type
_entity.pdbx_description
1 polymer ?
#
loop_
_entity_poly.entity_id
_entity_poly.type
_entity_poly.pdbx_seq_one_letter_code
_entity_poly.pdbx_strand_id
1 'polypeptide(L)'
;MRIIKRQYHCKEWHEFSMRVKSRDNYCCVKCERSSKQTSLQVHHLKYVPYKNIWEYNLFDCVTLCKGCHAREHNKIEPSFGWTLIDITDLGELSGICERKGCGTEIRYEHLTYHPEWGYKTVGSTCIEYLTVQDQFMSKHVLDLFKNISKFRTQALWYDGFTKKKKKFTYSTHSHNQIRIYGSTNNHSYQILLKEKGVRWFDFQDIWNIPNTDLEIVKELAFIALKGLTSTDHEEKKQLRVIYSNLKIYGIKSYG
;
A
#
# COMPACT_ATOMS: atom_id res chain seq x y z
N MET A 1 -14.23 6.76 -17.12
CA MET A 1 -13.02 7.58 -17.40
C MET A 1 -13.16 8.63 -18.53
N ARG A 2 -14.36 8.98 -19.05
CA ARG A 2 -14.51 9.97 -20.16
C ARG A 2 -14.56 11.45 -19.74
N ILE A 3 -14.87 11.77 -18.47
CA ILE A 3 -15.18 13.14 -18.02
C ILE A 3 -13.91 13.97 -17.69
N ILE A 4 -12.85 13.34 -17.18
CA ILE A 4 -11.62 14.04 -16.74
C ILE A 4 -10.79 14.56 -17.92
N LYS A 5 -10.77 13.87 -19.08
CA LYS A 5 -9.94 14.27 -20.23
C LYS A 5 -10.28 15.66 -20.78
N ARG A 6 -11.57 16.05 -20.80
CA ARG A 6 -12.00 17.38 -21.29
C ARG A 6 -11.57 18.53 -20.37
N GLN A 7 -11.46 18.27 -19.07
CA GLN A 7 -11.10 19.28 -18.09
C GLN A 7 -9.66 19.79 -18.26
N TYR A 8 -8.73 18.95 -18.70
CA TYR A 8 -7.34 19.36 -18.95
C TYR A 8 -7.15 20.30 -20.16
N HIS A 9 -8.19 20.46 -20.99
CA HIS A 9 -8.13 21.27 -22.21
C HIS A 9 -8.94 22.58 -22.10
N CYS A 10 -9.56 22.85 -20.96
CA CYS A 10 -10.30 24.10 -20.75
C CYS A 10 -9.36 25.24 -20.31
N LYS A 11 -9.84 26.48 -20.50
CA LYS A 11 -9.08 27.70 -20.20
C LYS A 11 -8.83 27.84 -18.70
N GLU A 12 -9.82 27.47 -17.90
CA GLU A 12 -9.82 27.54 -16.45
C GLU A 12 -8.70 26.68 -15.84
N TRP A 13 -8.52 25.45 -16.36
CA TRP A 13 -7.41 24.61 -15.97
C TRP A 13 -6.06 25.20 -16.39
N HIS A 14 -5.97 25.76 -17.59
CA HIS A 14 -4.72 26.34 -18.07
C HIS A 14 -4.27 27.50 -17.18
N GLU A 15 -5.17 28.43 -16.89
CA GLU A 15 -4.92 29.58 -16.00
C GLU A 15 -4.58 29.13 -14.58
N PHE A 16 -5.35 28.19 -14.02
CA PHE A 16 -5.07 27.63 -12.71
C PHE A 16 -3.70 26.96 -12.66
N SER A 17 -3.36 26.14 -13.66
CA SER A 17 -2.08 25.45 -13.74
C SER A 17 -0.91 26.42 -13.81
N MET A 18 -1.06 27.52 -14.57
CA MET A 18 -0.05 28.57 -14.64
C MET A 18 0.15 29.26 -13.29
N ARG A 19 -0.92 29.54 -12.55
CA ARG A 19 -0.82 30.14 -11.21
C ARG A 19 -0.07 29.25 -10.22
N VAL A 20 -0.35 27.94 -10.21
CA VAL A 20 0.39 26.98 -9.38
C VAL A 20 1.86 26.93 -9.79
N LYS A 21 2.14 26.81 -11.08
CA LYS A 21 3.52 26.78 -11.61
C LYS A 21 4.29 28.05 -11.31
N SER A 22 3.65 29.21 -11.46
CA SER A 22 4.27 30.50 -11.19
C SER A 22 4.60 30.67 -9.70
N ARG A 23 3.72 30.22 -8.80
CA ARG A 23 4.01 30.20 -7.35
C ARG A 23 5.25 29.36 -7.05
N ASP A 24 5.39 28.21 -7.71
CA ASP A 24 6.50 27.29 -7.53
C ASP A 24 7.73 27.64 -8.39
N ASN A 25 7.83 28.90 -8.85
CA ASN A 25 8.93 29.41 -9.68
C ASN A 25 9.20 28.60 -10.96
N TYR A 26 8.17 27.94 -11.51
CA TYR A 26 8.29 27.03 -12.65
C TYR A 26 9.33 25.93 -12.43
N CYS A 27 9.41 25.42 -11.20
CA CYS A 27 10.27 24.33 -10.80
C CYS A 27 9.48 23.22 -10.09
N CYS A 28 10.00 22.00 -10.17
CA CYS A 28 9.51 20.89 -9.38
C CYS A 28 9.82 21.14 -7.90
N VAL A 29 8.81 21.19 -7.03
CA VAL A 29 9.03 21.45 -5.59
C VAL A 29 9.79 20.35 -4.86
N LYS A 30 9.91 19.14 -5.44
CA LYS A 30 10.62 17.99 -4.83
C LYS A 30 12.07 17.81 -5.29
N CYS A 31 12.39 18.22 -6.52
CA CYS A 31 13.72 17.96 -7.10
C CYS A 31 14.32 19.16 -7.83
N GLU A 32 13.64 20.31 -7.74
CA GLU A 32 14.09 21.62 -8.22
C GLU A 32 14.31 21.75 -9.73
N ARG A 33 14.09 20.67 -10.50
CA ARG A 33 14.18 20.70 -11.97
C ARG A 33 13.17 21.67 -12.55
N SER A 34 13.64 22.54 -13.44
CA SER A 34 12.83 23.56 -14.10
C SER A 34 12.13 23.04 -15.36
N SER A 35 11.21 23.86 -15.89
CA SER A 35 10.52 23.61 -17.17
C SER A 35 11.46 23.43 -18.37
N LYS A 36 12.69 23.95 -18.31
CA LYS A 36 13.71 23.77 -19.35
C LYS A 36 14.29 22.35 -19.38
N GLN A 37 14.28 21.66 -18.23
CA GLN A 37 14.86 20.33 -18.08
C GLN A 37 13.81 19.21 -18.21
N THR A 38 12.55 19.51 -17.90
CA THR A 38 11.50 18.48 -17.83
C THR A 38 10.11 19.06 -17.93
N SER A 39 9.12 18.25 -18.31
CA SER A 39 7.73 18.67 -18.32
C SER A 39 7.19 18.78 -16.89
N LEU A 40 6.56 19.91 -16.58
CA LEU A 40 5.97 20.20 -15.29
C LEU A 40 4.46 20.02 -15.31
N GLN A 41 3.96 19.37 -14.27
CA GLN A 41 2.57 19.01 -14.07
C GLN A 41 2.11 19.51 -12.70
N VAL A 42 0.84 19.88 -12.59
CA VAL A 42 0.24 20.20 -11.30
C VAL A 42 -0.32 18.93 -10.70
N HIS A 43 0.15 18.62 -9.49
CA HIS A 43 -0.33 17.52 -8.67
C HIS A 43 -1.29 18.05 -7.61
N HIS A 44 -2.45 17.40 -7.47
CA HIS A 44 -3.40 17.67 -6.38
C HIS A 44 -3.02 16.82 -5.18
N LEU A 45 -2.74 17.46 -4.04
CA LEU A 45 -2.37 16.78 -2.79
C LEU A 45 -3.54 15.97 -2.19
N LYS A 46 -4.77 16.35 -2.54
CA LYS A 46 -6.00 15.66 -2.16
C LYS A 46 -7.02 15.77 -3.29
N TYR A 47 -7.84 14.72 -3.46
CA TYR A 47 -8.96 14.74 -4.40
C TYR A 47 -10.27 14.84 -3.62
N VAL A 48 -11.06 15.88 -3.92
CA VAL A 48 -12.40 16.08 -3.35
C VAL A 48 -13.44 15.71 -4.41
N PRO A 49 -14.41 14.84 -4.10
CA PRO A 49 -15.47 14.48 -5.04
C PRO A 49 -16.22 15.70 -5.58
N TYR A 50 -16.65 15.63 -6.84
CA TYR A 50 -17.46 16.65 -7.54
C TYR A 50 -16.83 18.03 -7.74
N LYS A 51 -15.54 18.21 -7.38
CA LYS A 51 -14.78 19.41 -7.77
C LYS A 51 -14.12 19.25 -9.14
N ASN A 52 -14.16 20.31 -9.93
CA ASN A 52 -13.33 20.45 -11.11
C ASN A 52 -11.86 20.64 -10.72
N ILE A 53 -10.93 20.23 -11.58
CA ILE A 53 -9.48 20.24 -11.28
C ILE A 53 -8.89 21.64 -11.02
N TRP A 54 -9.58 22.72 -11.40
CA TRP A 54 -9.19 24.12 -11.12
C TRP A 54 -9.91 24.75 -9.90
N GLU A 55 -10.86 24.05 -9.28
CA GLU A 55 -11.63 24.55 -8.11
C GLU A 55 -10.94 24.27 -6.76
N TYR A 56 -9.68 23.83 -6.83
CA TYR A 56 -8.83 23.56 -5.68
C TYR A 56 -8.16 24.85 -5.22
N ASN A 57 -7.83 24.93 -3.92
CA ASN A 57 -6.97 26.00 -3.45
C ASN A 57 -5.56 25.77 -4.01
N LEU A 58 -4.83 26.83 -4.32
CA LEU A 58 -3.43 26.73 -4.74
C LEU A 58 -2.62 25.92 -3.71
N PHE A 59 -2.86 26.10 -2.41
CA PHE A 59 -2.16 25.35 -1.35
C PHE A 59 -2.40 23.84 -1.39
N ASP A 60 -3.49 23.38 -2.01
CA ASP A 60 -3.79 21.96 -2.19
C ASP A 60 -3.15 21.38 -3.47
N CYS A 61 -2.33 22.17 -4.16
CA CYS A 61 -1.68 21.82 -5.41
C CYS A 61 -0.19 22.15 -5.37
N VAL A 62 0.62 21.34 -6.05
CA VAL A 62 2.06 21.55 -6.19
C VAL A 62 2.53 21.27 -7.61
N THR A 63 3.59 21.94 -8.02
CA THR A 63 4.25 21.72 -9.29
C THR A 63 5.28 20.61 -9.16
N LEU A 64 5.12 19.54 -9.93
CA LEU A 64 6.05 18.41 -9.98
C LEU A 64 6.51 18.15 -11.42
N CYS A 65 7.75 17.71 -11.59
CA CYS A 65 8.19 17.14 -12.86
C CYS A 65 7.47 15.83 -13.17
N LYS A 66 7.42 15.42 -14.45
CA LYS A 66 6.80 14.15 -14.86
C LYS A 66 7.23 12.94 -14.02
N GLY A 67 8.50 12.89 -13.59
CA GLY A 67 9.03 11.80 -12.79
C GLY A 67 8.51 11.82 -11.35
N CYS A 68 8.61 12.96 -10.68
CA CYS A 68 8.08 13.11 -9.31
C CYS A 68 6.56 12.99 -9.29
N HIS A 69 5.87 13.56 -10.27
CA HIS A 69 4.42 13.43 -10.43
C HIS A 69 3.98 11.97 -10.60
N ALA A 70 4.71 11.19 -11.40
CA ALA A 70 4.43 9.76 -11.55
C ALA A 70 4.72 8.97 -10.25
N ARG A 71 5.72 9.38 -9.46
CA ARG A 71 6.01 8.79 -8.14
C ARG A 71 4.87 9.00 -7.15
N GLU A 72 4.29 10.20 -7.06
CA GLU A 72 3.11 10.45 -6.20
C GLU A 72 1.89 9.58 -6.56
N HIS A 73 1.83 9.09 -7.80
CA HIS A 73 0.77 8.20 -8.25
C HIS A 73 1.16 6.72 -8.21
N ASN A 74 2.29 6.38 -7.56
CA ASN A 74 2.88 5.04 -7.49
C ASN A 74 2.99 4.40 -8.88
N LYS A 75 3.37 5.18 -9.91
CA LYS A 75 3.62 4.69 -11.27
C LYS A 75 5.11 4.39 -11.52
N ILE A 76 5.98 4.83 -10.61
CA ILE A 76 7.41 4.58 -10.64
C ILE A 76 7.78 3.95 -9.31
N GLU A 77 8.47 2.82 -9.38
CA GLU A 77 8.99 2.11 -8.21
C GLU A 77 9.89 3.04 -7.38
N PRO A 78 9.67 3.12 -6.05
CA PRO A 78 10.54 3.86 -5.14
C PRO A 78 11.96 3.30 -5.16
N SER A 79 12.96 4.18 -5.19
CA SER A 79 14.38 3.77 -5.15
C SER A 79 14.95 3.69 -3.73
N PHE A 80 14.14 3.99 -2.71
CA PHE A 80 14.50 4.04 -1.29
C PHE A 80 13.24 3.87 -0.43
N GLY A 81 13.40 3.72 0.89
CA GLY A 81 12.29 3.62 1.84
C GLY A 81 11.64 2.24 1.89
N TRP A 82 12.37 1.22 1.44
CA TRP A 82 11.93 -0.16 1.54
C TRP A 82 12.02 -0.61 3.00
N THR A 83 11.85 -1.88 3.28
CA THR A 83 12.08 -2.42 4.62
C THR A 83 12.38 -3.89 4.43
N LEU A 84 13.52 -4.34 4.96
CA LEU A 84 13.82 -5.77 5.00
C LEU A 84 12.89 -6.46 5.99
N ILE A 85 12.12 -7.40 5.48
CA ILE A 85 11.10 -8.13 6.23
C ILE A 85 11.63 -9.50 6.64
N ASP A 86 12.24 -10.22 5.70
CA ASP A 86 12.70 -11.58 5.91
C ASP A 86 13.87 -11.91 4.98
N ILE A 87 14.67 -12.92 5.36
CA ILE A 87 15.73 -13.48 4.53
C ILE A 87 15.53 -14.99 4.47
N THR A 88 15.32 -15.52 3.27
CA THR A 88 15.23 -16.96 3.03
C THR A 88 16.44 -17.45 2.24
N ASP A 89 17.13 -18.49 2.73
CA ASP A 89 18.16 -19.20 1.96
C ASP A 89 17.50 -20.34 1.18
N LEU A 90 17.55 -20.26 -0.15
CA LEU A 90 17.03 -21.30 -1.04
C LEU A 90 17.97 -22.50 -1.19
N GLY A 91 19.21 -22.40 -0.68
CA GLY A 91 20.24 -23.43 -0.81
C GLY A 91 20.96 -23.43 -2.17
N GLU A 92 20.31 -22.93 -3.22
CA GLU A 92 20.82 -22.82 -4.59
C GLU A 92 20.39 -21.50 -5.26
N LEU A 93 20.92 -21.19 -6.45
CA LEU A 93 20.57 -20.00 -7.22
C LEU A 93 19.23 -20.17 -7.97
N SER A 94 18.14 -20.40 -7.24
CA SER A 94 16.81 -20.65 -7.83
C SER A 94 15.84 -19.48 -7.70
N GLY A 95 16.14 -18.47 -6.89
CA GLY A 95 15.33 -17.26 -6.76
C GLY A 95 15.64 -16.25 -7.85
N ILE A 96 14.76 -15.28 -8.08
CA ILE A 96 14.98 -14.20 -9.06
C ILE A 96 14.81 -12.84 -8.39
N CYS A 97 15.79 -11.95 -8.57
CA CYS A 97 15.72 -10.59 -8.06
C CYS A 97 14.68 -9.75 -8.83
N GLU A 98 13.62 -9.32 -8.14
CA GLU A 98 12.51 -8.55 -8.71
C GLU A 98 12.81 -7.04 -8.80
N ARG A 99 14.01 -6.59 -8.42
CA ARG A 99 14.38 -5.18 -8.60
C ARG A 99 14.37 -4.86 -10.10
N LYS A 100 13.67 -3.78 -10.47
CA LYS A 100 13.56 -3.36 -11.86
C LYS A 100 14.95 -3.16 -12.49
N GLY A 101 15.21 -3.93 -13.55
CA GLY A 101 16.48 -3.90 -14.29
C GLY A 101 17.60 -4.79 -13.72
N CYS A 102 17.34 -5.59 -12.69
CA CYS A 102 18.28 -6.58 -12.17
C CYS A 102 18.01 -7.98 -12.75
N GLY A 103 16.96 -8.67 -12.28
CA GLY A 103 16.58 -10.00 -12.79
C GLY A 103 17.61 -11.11 -12.54
N THR A 104 18.64 -10.85 -11.72
CA THR A 104 19.70 -11.82 -11.42
C THR A 104 19.15 -12.98 -10.59
N GLU A 105 19.62 -14.19 -10.87
CA GLU A 105 19.36 -15.36 -10.03
C GLU A 105 20.00 -15.18 -8.65
N ILE A 106 19.26 -15.51 -7.60
CA ILE A 106 19.64 -15.27 -6.21
C ILE A 106 19.44 -16.53 -5.38
N ARG A 107 20.37 -16.76 -4.45
CA ARG A 107 20.27 -17.81 -3.44
C ARG A 107 19.52 -17.34 -2.20
N TYR A 108 19.76 -16.08 -1.82
CA TYR A 108 19.15 -15.47 -0.65
C TYR A 108 18.05 -14.52 -1.10
N GLU A 109 16.81 -14.91 -0.84
CA GLU A 109 15.65 -14.07 -1.06
C GLU A 109 15.49 -13.10 0.10
N HIS A 110 15.69 -11.81 -0.19
CA HIS A 110 15.44 -10.74 0.76
C HIS A 110 14.05 -10.19 0.47
N LEU A 111 13.07 -10.61 1.27
CA LEU A 111 11.72 -10.10 1.18
C LEU A 111 11.70 -8.67 1.72
N THR A 112 11.29 -7.74 0.88
CA THR A 112 11.17 -6.32 1.23
C THR A 112 9.74 -5.84 1.13
N TYR A 113 9.46 -4.73 1.82
CA TYR A 113 8.18 -4.04 1.73
C TYR A 113 8.41 -2.53 1.63
N HIS A 114 7.70 -1.86 0.73
CA HIS A 114 7.59 -0.39 0.73
C HIS A 114 6.12 0.00 0.90
N PRO A 115 5.77 0.94 1.81
CA PRO A 115 4.39 1.34 2.05
C PRO A 115 3.62 1.63 0.77
N GLU A 116 4.18 2.38 -0.17
CA GLU A 116 3.49 2.79 -1.41
C GLU A 116 3.55 1.77 -2.56
N TRP A 117 4.34 0.69 -2.42
CA TRP A 117 4.59 -0.27 -3.51
C TRP A 117 4.18 -1.70 -3.17
N GLY A 118 4.22 -2.10 -1.90
CA GLY A 118 3.99 -3.46 -1.46
C GLY A 118 5.28 -4.26 -1.34
N TYR A 119 5.16 -5.58 -1.46
CA TYR A 119 6.29 -6.49 -1.28
C TYR A 119 7.14 -6.62 -2.53
N LYS A 120 8.40 -6.97 -2.32
CA LYS A 120 9.33 -7.30 -3.40
C LYS A 120 10.44 -8.21 -2.89
N THR A 121 10.76 -9.25 -3.63
CA THR A 121 11.91 -10.11 -3.34
C THR A 121 13.13 -9.62 -4.12
N VAL A 122 14.24 -9.36 -3.43
CA VAL A 122 15.48 -8.91 -4.06
C VAL A 122 16.69 -9.70 -3.56
N GLY A 123 17.78 -9.66 -4.31
CA GLY A 123 19.07 -10.22 -3.88
C GLY A 123 19.85 -9.30 -2.93
N SER A 124 20.90 -9.85 -2.31
CA SER A 124 21.75 -9.17 -1.31
C SER A 124 22.27 -7.79 -1.73
N THR A 125 22.75 -7.64 -2.97
CA THR A 125 23.22 -6.33 -3.46
C THR A 125 22.07 -5.34 -3.68
N CYS A 126 20.89 -5.83 -4.05
CA CYS A 126 19.75 -4.99 -4.34
C CYS A 126 19.06 -4.53 -3.06
N ILE A 127 19.00 -5.36 -2.02
CA ILE A 127 18.48 -4.95 -0.71
C ILE A 127 19.30 -3.80 -0.15
N GLU A 128 20.63 -3.89 -0.15
CA GLU A 128 21.50 -2.85 0.39
C GLU A 128 21.21 -1.48 -0.22
N TYR A 129 20.95 -1.43 -1.53
CA TYR A 129 20.60 -0.20 -2.22
C TYR A 129 19.21 0.34 -1.82
N LEU A 130 18.22 -0.55 -1.67
CA LEU A 130 16.84 -0.17 -1.36
C LEU A 130 16.66 0.27 0.10
N THR A 131 17.52 -0.24 1.00
CA THR A 131 17.43 -0.02 2.45
C THR A 131 18.43 0.98 3.00
N VAL A 132 19.21 1.68 2.16
CA VAL A 132 20.18 2.71 2.62
C VAL A 132 19.52 3.73 3.58
N GLN A 133 18.25 4.06 3.35
CA GLN A 133 17.49 4.98 4.20
C GLN A 133 16.70 4.29 5.33
N ASP A 134 16.59 2.96 5.34
CA ASP A 134 15.87 2.21 6.37
C ASP A 134 16.58 2.21 7.71
N GLN A 135 17.87 2.59 7.74
CA GLN A 135 18.56 2.92 8.98
C GLN A 135 17.82 4.00 9.80
N PHE A 136 16.96 4.80 9.16
CA PHE A 136 16.12 5.81 9.82
C PHE A 136 14.71 5.33 10.21
N MET A 137 14.30 4.12 9.82
CA MET A 137 12.99 3.58 10.19
C MET A 137 12.99 3.21 11.68
N SER A 138 12.00 3.70 12.42
CA SER A 138 11.90 3.37 13.85
C SER A 138 11.72 1.86 14.05
N LYS A 139 12.33 1.32 15.11
CA LYS A 139 12.19 -0.09 15.52
C LYS A 139 10.71 -0.55 15.53
N HIS A 140 9.82 0.33 15.96
CA HIS A 140 8.38 0.08 16.01
C HIS A 140 7.78 -0.27 14.64
N VAL A 141 8.17 0.44 13.58
CA VAL A 141 7.68 0.18 12.22
C VAL A 141 8.21 -1.16 11.69
N LEU A 142 9.47 -1.49 12.00
CA LEU A 142 10.05 -2.78 11.63
C LEU A 142 9.31 -3.94 12.30
N ASP A 143 9.00 -3.81 13.59
CA ASP A 143 8.26 -4.83 14.34
C ASP A 143 6.85 -5.02 13.78
N LEU A 144 6.20 -3.95 13.33
CA LEU A 144 4.89 -4.00 12.67
C LEU A 144 4.94 -4.85 11.39
N PHE A 145 5.90 -4.58 10.51
CA PHE A 145 6.02 -5.34 9.27
C PHE A 145 6.41 -6.80 9.48
N LYS A 146 7.30 -7.08 10.44
CA LYS A 146 7.64 -8.45 10.83
C LYS A 146 6.40 -9.21 11.30
N ASN A 147 5.54 -8.59 12.10
CA ASN A 147 4.30 -9.20 12.56
C ASN A 147 3.33 -9.50 11.40
N ILE A 148 3.18 -8.58 10.45
CA ILE A 148 2.34 -8.78 9.25
C ILE A 148 2.88 -9.94 8.42
N SER A 149 4.20 -9.96 8.16
CA SER A 149 4.85 -11.03 7.41
C SER A 149 4.73 -12.38 8.08
N LYS A 150 5.01 -12.44 9.39
CA LYS A 150 4.87 -13.66 10.19
C LYS A 150 3.45 -14.20 10.14
N PHE A 151 2.45 -13.33 10.23
CA PHE A 151 1.06 -13.75 10.08
C PHE A 151 0.82 -14.35 8.69
N ARG A 152 1.28 -13.71 7.61
CA ARG A 152 1.12 -14.24 6.26
C ARG A 152 1.75 -15.63 6.08
N THR A 153 2.98 -15.80 6.56
CA THR A 153 3.75 -17.03 6.31
C THR A 153 3.39 -18.17 7.26
N GLN A 154 2.91 -17.86 8.47
CA GLN A 154 2.74 -18.87 9.53
C GLN A 154 1.29 -19.03 10.02
N ALA A 155 0.36 -18.15 9.63
CA ALA A 155 -1.03 -18.29 10.09
C ALA A 155 -1.68 -19.55 9.50
N LEU A 156 -2.26 -20.36 10.38
CA LEU A 156 -3.11 -21.48 9.99
C LEU A 156 -4.50 -20.97 9.64
N TRP A 157 -5.00 -21.44 8.50
CA TRP A 157 -6.33 -21.12 7.98
C TRP A 157 -7.19 -22.37 7.94
N TYR A 158 -8.44 -22.23 8.35
CA TYR A 158 -9.42 -23.30 8.46
C TYR A 158 -10.69 -22.94 7.69
N ASP A 159 -11.41 -23.94 7.19
CA ASP A 159 -12.71 -23.73 6.59
C ASP A 159 -13.84 -23.85 7.63
N GLY A 160 -14.87 -23.03 7.47
CA GLY A 160 -16.05 -23.00 8.31
C GLY A 160 -17.32 -22.68 7.54
N PHE A 161 -18.46 -22.91 8.19
CA PHE A 161 -19.78 -22.64 7.63
C PHE A 161 -20.60 -21.79 8.59
N THR A 162 -21.28 -20.78 8.05
CA THR A 162 -22.26 -19.99 8.83
C THR A 162 -23.50 -20.83 9.14
N LYS A 163 -24.35 -20.36 10.06
CA LYS A 163 -25.68 -20.98 10.31
C LYS A 163 -26.53 -21.12 9.05
N LYS A 164 -26.32 -20.25 8.05
CA LYS A 164 -26.98 -20.28 6.74
C LYS A 164 -26.19 -21.10 5.69
N LYS A 165 -25.29 -21.99 6.12
CA LYS A 165 -24.43 -22.84 5.26
C LYS A 165 -23.53 -22.09 4.26
N LYS A 166 -23.30 -20.78 4.44
CA LYS A 166 -22.29 -20.06 3.65
C LYS A 166 -20.89 -20.44 4.11
N LYS A 167 -20.03 -20.85 3.17
CA LYS A 167 -18.61 -21.17 3.42
C LYS A 167 -17.82 -19.89 3.74
N PHE A 168 -16.87 -19.99 4.65
CA PHE A 168 -15.84 -18.98 4.92
C PHE A 168 -14.54 -19.67 5.32
N THR A 169 -13.41 -19.00 5.13
CA THR A 169 -12.11 -19.42 5.66
C THR A 169 -11.74 -18.49 6.80
N TYR A 170 -11.13 -19.01 7.87
CA TYR A 170 -10.84 -18.22 9.06
C TYR A 170 -9.49 -18.56 9.66
N SER A 171 -8.95 -17.59 10.41
CA SER A 171 -7.79 -17.78 11.26
C SER A 171 -8.04 -17.13 12.62
N THR A 172 -7.46 -17.70 13.67
CA THR A 172 -7.56 -17.18 15.04
C THR A 172 -6.21 -16.60 15.42
N HIS A 173 -6.20 -15.34 15.87
CA HIS A 173 -5.00 -14.66 16.32
C HIS A 173 -5.22 -14.13 17.74
N SER A 174 -4.40 -14.63 18.68
CA SER A 174 -4.64 -14.50 20.12
C SER A 174 -6.01 -15.08 20.48
N HIS A 175 -7.00 -14.25 20.81
CA HIS A 175 -8.38 -14.67 21.09
C HIS A 175 -9.39 -14.17 20.06
N ASN A 176 -8.93 -13.34 19.11
CA ASN A 176 -9.75 -12.76 18.06
C ASN A 176 -9.74 -13.64 16.82
N GLN A 177 -10.75 -13.50 15.96
CA GLN A 177 -10.88 -14.29 14.76
C GLN A 177 -11.06 -13.39 13.53
N ILE A 178 -10.40 -13.77 12.44
CA ILE A 178 -10.59 -13.19 11.11
C ILE A 178 -11.37 -14.21 10.29
N ARG A 179 -12.45 -13.79 9.65
CA ARG A 179 -13.18 -14.59 8.67
C ARG A 179 -13.10 -13.94 7.30
N ILE A 180 -12.92 -14.75 6.27
CA ILE A 180 -12.91 -14.34 4.87
C ILE A 180 -14.00 -15.13 4.13
N TYR A 181 -14.84 -14.41 3.40
CA TYR A 181 -15.92 -14.94 2.58
C TYR A 181 -15.66 -14.62 1.11
N GLY A 182 -16.32 -15.37 0.23
CA GLY A 182 -16.27 -15.16 -1.21
C GLY A 182 -15.39 -16.20 -1.92
N SER A 183 -15.28 -16.05 -3.22
CA SER A 183 -14.53 -16.94 -4.10
C SER A 183 -14.05 -16.18 -5.32
N THR A 184 -12.83 -16.49 -5.79
CA THR A 184 -12.19 -15.97 -7.01
C THR A 184 -12.32 -14.45 -7.20
N ASN A 185 -11.30 -13.73 -6.75
CA ASN A 185 -11.09 -12.28 -6.88
C ASN A 185 -12.17 -11.38 -6.27
N ASN A 186 -13.24 -11.90 -5.67
CA ASN A 186 -14.18 -11.08 -4.91
C ASN A 186 -14.32 -11.62 -3.50
N HIS A 187 -13.57 -11.00 -2.59
CA HIS A 187 -13.50 -11.41 -1.21
C HIS A 187 -14.14 -10.35 -0.31
N SER A 188 -14.62 -10.80 0.84
CA SER A 188 -14.94 -9.92 1.95
C SER A 188 -14.39 -10.51 3.22
N TYR A 189 -14.05 -9.68 4.20
CA TYR A 189 -13.59 -10.18 5.49
C TYR A 189 -14.37 -9.56 6.64
N GLN A 190 -14.36 -10.24 7.77
CA GLN A 190 -14.99 -9.81 9.01
C GLN A 190 -14.07 -10.10 10.18
N ILE A 191 -13.98 -9.14 11.10
CA ILE A 191 -13.20 -9.28 12.34
C ILE A 191 -14.15 -9.59 13.49
N LEU A 192 -13.78 -10.59 14.29
CA LEU A 192 -14.50 -11.00 15.47
C LEU A 192 -13.59 -10.77 16.67
N LEU A 193 -13.93 -9.76 17.48
CA LEU A 193 -13.18 -9.43 18.68
C LEU A 193 -13.68 -10.27 19.86
N LYS A 194 -12.77 -10.69 20.73
CA LYS A 194 -13.10 -11.48 21.91
C LYS A 194 -12.41 -10.93 23.14
N GLU A 195 -13.20 -10.47 24.08
CA GLU A 195 -12.71 -10.14 25.41
C GLU A 195 -12.33 -11.40 26.19
N LYS A 196 -11.22 -11.32 26.92
CA LYS A 196 -10.71 -12.46 27.69
C LYS A 196 -11.70 -12.80 28.80
N GLY A 197 -12.12 -14.07 28.86
CA GLY A 197 -13.12 -14.55 29.82
C GLY A 197 -14.57 -14.49 29.32
N VAL A 198 -14.83 -13.85 28.18
CA VAL A 198 -16.17 -13.81 27.58
C VAL A 198 -16.33 -14.96 26.57
N ARG A 199 -17.49 -15.61 26.56
CA ARG A 199 -17.78 -16.75 25.68
C ARG A 199 -18.07 -16.33 24.23
N TRP A 200 -18.68 -15.16 24.05
CA TRP A 200 -19.17 -14.65 22.78
C TRP A 200 -18.12 -13.78 22.08
N PHE A 201 -18.27 -13.62 20.77
CA PHE A 201 -17.50 -12.66 19.98
C PHE A 201 -18.33 -11.40 19.75
N ASP A 202 -17.65 -10.26 19.69
CA ASP A 202 -18.17 -9.03 19.11
C ASP A 202 -17.87 -9.02 17.60
N PHE A 203 -18.93 -9.00 16.79
CA PHE A 203 -18.85 -9.13 15.34
C PHE A 203 -18.77 -7.75 14.71
N GLN A 204 -17.62 -7.43 14.13
CA GLN A 204 -17.44 -6.19 13.38
C GLN A 204 -18.13 -6.26 12.02
N ASP A 205 -18.18 -5.12 11.34
CA ASP A 205 -18.72 -5.01 9.99
C ASP A 205 -17.97 -5.90 8.99
N ILE A 206 -18.67 -6.25 7.91
CA ILE A 206 -18.11 -6.99 6.78
C ILE A 206 -17.52 -6.00 5.78
N TRP A 207 -16.24 -6.17 5.48
CA TRP A 207 -15.48 -5.32 4.57
C TRP A 207 -15.34 -6.00 3.22
N ASN A 208 -15.93 -5.42 2.17
CA ASN A 208 -15.82 -5.93 0.80
C ASN A 208 -14.52 -5.45 0.14
N ILE A 209 -13.76 -6.40 -0.41
CA ILE A 209 -12.48 -6.19 -1.09
C ILE A 209 -12.56 -6.85 -2.49
N PRO A 210 -13.13 -6.14 -3.47
CA PRO A 210 -13.29 -6.67 -4.83
C PRO A 210 -11.96 -6.65 -5.59
N ASN A 211 -11.85 -7.52 -6.58
CA ASN A 211 -10.71 -7.67 -7.49
C ASN A 211 -9.38 -7.81 -6.76
N THR A 212 -9.32 -8.61 -5.70
CA THR A 212 -8.10 -8.76 -4.89
C THR A 212 -7.86 -10.22 -4.55
N ASP A 213 -6.60 -10.63 -4.64
CA ASP A 213 -6.14 -11.98 -4.29
C ASP A 213 -6.42 -12.33 -2.82
N LEU A 214 -6.63 -13.62 -2.55
CA LEU A 214 -6.90 -14.11 -1.21
C LEU A 214 -5.77 -13.78 -0.23
N GLU A 215 -4.50 -13.92 -0.62
CA GLU A 215 -3.36 -13.66 0.27
C GLU A 215 -3.29 -12.19 0.68
N ILE A 216 -3.57 -11.28 -0.26
CA ILE A 216 -3.66 -9.84 0.03
C ILE A 216 -4.83 -9.56 0.98
N VAL A 217 -5.98 -10.23 0.81
CA VAL A 217 -7.14 -10.07 1.70
C VAL A 217 -6.83 -10.57 3.12
N LYS A 218 -6.08 -11.67 3.26
CA LYS A 218 -5.60 -12.17 4.56
C LYS A 218 -4.73 -11.13 5.27
N GLU A 219 -3.79 -10.50 4.56
CA GLU A 219 -2.96 -9.44 5.11
C GLU A 219 -3.80 -8.21 5.52
N LEU A 220 -4.68 -7.73 4.63
CA LEU A 220 -5.58 -6.59 4.91
C LEU A 220 -6.42 -6.83 6.17
N ALA A 221 -6.97 -8.04 6.31
CA ALA A 221 -7.78 -8.41 7.45
C ALA A 221 -6.95 -8.46 8.75
N PHE A 222 -5.70 -8.90 8.68
CA PHE A 222 -4.78 -8.89 9.82
C PHE A 222 -4.37 -7.48 10.24
N ILE A 223 -4.02 -6.63 9.28
CA ILE A 223 -3.71 -5.21 9.52
C ILE A 223 -4.90 -4.52 10.19
N ALA A 224 -6.11 -4.78 9.71
CA ALA A 224 -7.33 -4.26 10.32
C ALA A 224 -7.55 -4.79 11.74
N LEU A 225 -7.34 -6.08 12.00
CA LEU A 225 -7.41 -6.66 13.36
C LEU A 225 -6.41 -5.99 14.30
N LYS A 226 -5.16 -5.81 13.86
CA LYS A 226 -4.11 -5.11 14.61
C LYS A 226 -4.49 -3.67 14.89
N GLY A 227 -5.07 -2.97 13.92
CA GLY A 227 -5.54 -1.59 14.08
C GLY A 227 -6.68 -1.45 15.08
N LEU A 228 -7.59 -2.43 15.14
CA LEU A 228 -8.69 -2.45 16.11
C LEU A 228 -8.22 -2.80 17.53
N THR A 229 -7.19 -3.64 17.66
CA THR A 229 -6.72 -4.16 18.95
C THR A 229 -5.57 -3.36 19.57
N SER A 230 -4.87 -2.53 18.78
CA SER A 230 -3.81 -1.68 19.28
C SER A 230 -4.35 -0.57 20.20
N THR A 231 -3.57 -0.19 21.20
CA THR A 231 -3.81 1.00 22.03
C THR A 231 -2.93 2.18 21.64
N ASP A 232 -1.90 1.96 20.80
CA ASP A 232 -0.96 2.97 20.34
C ASP A 232 -1.55 3.75 19.15
N HIS A 233 -1.63 5.07 19.29
CA HIS A 233 -2.18 5.95 18.26
C HIS A 233 -1.29 6.03 17.00
N GLU A 234 0.03 6.02 17.16
CA GLU A 234 0.95 6.09 16.04
C GLU A 234 1.02 4.74 15.30
N GLU A 235 0.94 3.60 16.01
CA GLU A 235 0.79 2.27 15.39
C GLU A 235 -0.48 2.23 14.53
N LYS A 236 -1.62 2.70 15.06
CA LYS A 236 -2.88 2.78 14.30
C LYS A 236 -2.74 3.61 13.03
N LYS A 237 -2.08 4.76 13.12
CA LYS A 237 -1.86 5.64 11.97
C LYS A 237 -1.01 4.94 10.91
N GLN A 238 0.07 4.27 11.31
CA GLN A 238 0.93 3.49 10.41
C GLN A 238 0.18 2.33 9.76
N LEU A 239 -0.57 1.54 10.54
CA LEU A 239 -1.40 0.44 10.04
C LEU A 239 -2.44 0.92 9.02
N ARG A 240 -3.05 2.10 9.21
CA ARG A 240 -3.99 2.69 8.23
C ARG A 240 -3.32 3.05 6.91
N VAL A 241 -2.10 3.58 6.96
CA VAL A 241 -1.32 3.90 5.76
C VAL A 241 -0.99 2.61 5.00
N ILE A 242 -0.46 1.61 5.70
CA ILE A 242 -0.14 0.28 5.15
C ILE A 242 -1.39 -0.34 4.51
N TYR A 243 -2.51 -0.39 5.25
CA TYR A 243 -3.79 -0.91 4.75
C TYR A 243 -4.23 -0.23 3.45
N SER A 244 -4.19 1.11 3.43
CA SER A 244 -4.66 1.90 2.29
C SER A 244 -3.84 1.62 1.03
N ASN A 245 -2.53 1.55 1.17
CA ASN A 245 -1.65 1.30 0.05
C ASN A 245 -1.73 -0.14 -0.46
N LEU A 246 -1.76 -1.12 0.45
CA LEU A 246 -1.91 -2.54 0.08
C LEU A 246 -3.23 -2.78 -0.65
N LYS A 247 -4.32 -2.14 -0.20
CA LYS A 247 -5.62 -2.20 -0.87
C LYS A 247 -5.56 -1.63 -2.29
N ILE A 248 -4.87 -0.50 -2.49
CA ILE A 248 -4.68 0.09 -3.83
C ILE A 248 -3.86 -0.82 -4.73
N TYR A 249 -2.79 -1.44 -4.21
CA TYR A 249 -1.94 -2.36 -4.95
C TYR A 249 -2.71 -3.62 -5.38
N GLY A 250 -3.41 -4.26 -4.45
CA GLY A 250 -4.16 -5.49 -4.73
C GLY A 250 -5.27 -5.32 -5.77
N ILE A 251 -5.86 -4.12 -5.88
CA ILE A 251 -6.83 -3.79 -6.94
C ILE A 251 -6.14 -3.62 -8.30
N LYS A 252 -4.91 -3.09 -8.33
CA LYS A 252 -4.17 -2.82 -9.58
C LYS A 252 -3.57 -4.07 -10.22
N SER A 253 -3.27 -5.13 -9.44
CA SER A 253 -2.67 -6.36 -9.96
C SER A 253 -3.62 -7.23 -10.79
N TYR A 254 -4.92 -6.91 -10.82
CA TYR A 254 -5.96 -7.63 -11.58
C TYR A 254 -6.70 -6.76 -12.60
N GLY A 255 -6.19 -5.57 -12.92
CA GLY A 255 -6.79 -4.60 -13.85
C GLY A 255 -5.97 -4.36 -15.12
#